data_AF-A0A6L7PAM4-F1
#
_entry.id   AF-A0A6L7PAM4-F1
#
_cell.length_a   1.000
_cell.length_b   1.000
_cell.length_c   1.000
_cell.angle_alpha   90.00
_cell.angle_beta   90.00
_cell.angle_gamma   90.00
#
_symmetry.space_group_name_H-M   'P 1'
#
loop_
_entity.id
_entity.type
_entity.pdbx_description
1 polymer ?
#
loop_
_entity_poly.entity_id
_entity_poly.type
_entity_poly.pdbx_seq_one_letter_code
_entity_poly.pdbx_strand_id
1 'polypeptide(L)'
;MTSHTVRLGARPPLTSQFMDATLRNMSLDLVSLLITIGGFAFAIWQLHRTHSAATAATKAVQSAERRLASNHLLVLVTQLQNIESTLEAGVLVEDRNGVVRSLSDWRRTAVELRGLLSSRPTVPDELVEALGRSVDASLQAKLSMTDSKHSLADATIEARPAMSKAADLAGELAGKIKANSGEALGD
;
A
#
# COMPACT_ATOMS: atom_id res chain seq x y z
N MET A 1 14.45 -69.24 68.24
CA MET A 1 15.63 -69.70 67.48
C MET A 1 15.24 -69.81 66.02
N THR A 2 15.77 -68.93 65.18
CA THR A 2 15.51 -68.90 63.73
C THR A 2 16.86 -68.86 63.02
N SER A 3 17.14 -69.90 62.23
CA SER A 3 18.41 -70.06 61.52
C SER A 3 18.40 -69.26 60.21
N HIS A 4 19.27 -68.25 60.13
CA HIS A 4 19.56 -67.53 58.89
C HIS A 4 20.57 -68.31 58.03
N THR A 5 20.13 -68.78 56.87
CA THR A 5 20.99 -69.35 55.82
C THR A 5 21.49 -68.22 54.92
N VAL A 6 22.77 -67.89 55.00
CA VAL A 6 23.45 -66.93 54.12
C VAL A 6 23.87 -67.66 52.83
N ARG A 7 23.23 -67.32 51.71
CA ARG A 7 23.67 -67.76 50.36
C ARG A 7 24.73 -66.79 49.84
N LEU A 8 25.96 -67.29 49.66
CA LEU A 8 27.03 -66.64 48.92
C LEU A 8 26.73 -66.70 47.42
N GLY A 9 26.27 -65.58 46.85
CA GLY A 9 26.05 -65.42 45.41
C GLY A 9 27.37 -65.17 44.68
N ALA A 10 27.66 -65.99 43.67
CA ALA A 10 28.81 -65.83 42.78
C ALA A 10 28.70 -64.51 42.00
N ARG A 11 29.73 -63.66 42.09
CA ARG A 11 29.82 -62.42 41.32
C ARG A 11 30.17 -62.73 39.85
N PRO A 12 29.42 -62.20 38.88
CA PRO A 12 29.75 -62.37 37.46
C PRO A 12 31.07 -61.66 37.10
N PRO A 13 31.77 -62.12 36.04
CA PRO A 13 33.05 -61.56 35.61
C PRO A 13 32.91 -60.11 35.08
N LEU A 14 33.81 -59.24 35.53
CA LEU A 14 33.83 -57.79 35.25
C LEU A 14 33.84 -57.42 33.75
N THR A 15 34.26 -58.32 32.85
CA THR A 15 34.44 -58.00 31.44
C THR A 15 33.16 -57.97 30.61
N SER A 16 32.11 -58.70 30.98
CA SER A 16 30.83 -58.67 30.25
C SER A 16 29.99 -57.42 30.56
N GLN A 17 30.19 -56.82 31.75
CA GLN A 17 29.46 -55.61 32.16
C GLN A 17 29.92 -54.35 31.39
N PHE A 18 31.19 -54.29 30.96
CA PHE A 18 31.71 -53.14 30.22
C PHE A 18 31.26 -53.12 28.76
N MET A 19 31.21 -54.27 28.06
CA MET A 19 30.80 -54.29 26.64
C MET A 19 29.31 -53.92 26.44
N ASP A 20 28.43 -54.33 27.37
CA ASP A 20 26.99 -54.01 27.30
C ASP A 20 26.68 -52.53 27.57
N ALA A 21 27.57 -51.81 28.26
CA ALA A 21 27.43 -50.38 28.52
C ALA A 21 27.84 -49.55 27.30
N THR A 22 28.92 -49.94 26.61
CA THR A 22 29.42 -49.20 25.44
C THR A 22 28.47 -49.30 24.25
N LEU A 23 27.90 -50.49 23.99
CA LEU A 23 26.93 -50.69 22.91
C LEU A 23 25.62 -49.91 23.13
N ARG A 24 25.16 -49.82 24.39
CA ARG A 24 23.98 -49.01 24.73
C ARG A 24 24.21 -47.52 24.49
N ASN A 25 25.36 -46.99 24.90
CA ASN A 25 25.67 -45.57 24.73
C ASN A 25 25.79 -45.16 23.25
N MET A 26 26.43 -45.99 22.42
CA MET A 26 26.53 -45.72 20.97
C MET A 26 25.16 -45.68 20.26
N SER A 27 24.21 -46.53 20.68
CA SER A 27 22.87 -46.53 20.10
C SER A 27 22.07 -45.26 20.45
N LEU A 28 22.26 -44.72 21.65
CA LEU A 28 21.59 -43.50 22.10
C LEU A 28 22.14 -42.26 21.38
N ASP A 29 23.45 -42.19 21.17
CA ASP A 29 24.08 -41.08 20.46
C ASP A 29 23.61 -41.02 19.00
N LEU A 30 23.49 -42.17 18.32
CA LEU A 30 23.00 -42.21 16.94
C LEU A 30 21.53 -41.77 16.83
N VAL A 31 20.68 -42.20 17.76
CA VAL A 31 19.27 -41.79 17.79
C VAL A 31 19.16 -40.29 18.04
N SER A 32 19.97 -39.74 18.94
CA SER A 32 19.99 -38.29 19.21
C SER A 32 20.39 -37.49 17.97
N LEU A 33 21.40 -37.95 17.22
CA LEU A 33 21.86 -37.32 15.98
C LEU A 33 20.75 -37.31 14.91
N LEU A 34 20.05 -38.43 14.72
CA LEU A 34 18.95 -38.51 13.76
C LEU A 34 17.79 -37.59 14.12
N ILE A 35 17.45 -37.48 15.40
CA ILE A 35 16.43 -36.54 15.90
C ILE A 35 16.85 -35.09 15.63
N THR A 36 18.11 -34.73 15.89
CA THR A 36 18.62 -33.38 15.63
C THR A 36 18.59 -33.04 14.14
N ILE A 37 19.02 -33.94 13.27
CA ILE A 37 18.96 -33.74 11.80
C ILE A 37 17.51 -33.56 11.34
N GLY A 38 16.60 -34.41 11.84
CA GLY A 38 15.17 -34.31 11.53
C GLY A 38 14.55 -32.98 11.98
N GLY A 39 14.84 -32.55 13.21
CA GLY A 39 14.38 -31.26 13.75
C GLY A 39 14.92 -30.07 12.96
N PHE A 40 16.19 -30.11 12.55
CA PHE A 40 16.82 -29.06 11.76
C PHE A 40 16.22 -28.97 10.34
N ALA A 41 16.02 -30.10 9.67
CA ALA A 41 15.36 -30.14 8.35
C ALA A 41 13.93 -29.59 8.42
N PHE A 42 13.19 -29.94 9.48
CA PHE A 42 11.84 -29.42 9.72
C PHE A 42 11.82 -27.90 9.96
N ALA A 43 12.79 -27.38 10.72
CA ALA A 43 12.93 -25.94 10.94
C ALA A 43 13.25 -25.17 9.65
N ILE A 44 14.15 -25.68 8.80
CA ILE A 44 14.44 -25.10 7.48
C ILE A 44 13.17 -25.09 6.60
N TRP A 45 12.41 -26.18 6.60
CA TRP A 45 11.16 -26.25 5.85
C TRP A 45 10.13 -25.23 6.34
N GLN A 46 9.99 -25.04 7.65
CA GLN A 46 9.12 -24.00 8.20
C GLN A 46 9.58 -22.58 7.82
N LEU A 47 10.88 -22.30 7.83
CA LEU A 47 11.44 -21.02 7.41
C LEU A 47 11.13 -20.73 5.94
N HIS A 48 11.33 -21.71 5.06
CA HIS A 48 11.00 -21.59 3.64
C HIS A 48 9.49 -21.34 3.43
N ARG A 49 8.63 -22.08 4.15
CA ARG A 49 7.18 -21.89 4.08
C ARG A 49 6.76 -20.50 4.58
N THR A 50 7.36 -20.03 5.67
CA THR A 50 7.10 -18.70 6.24
C THR A 50 7.55 -17.59 5.31
N HIS A 51 8.72 -17.73 4.68
CA HIS A 51 9.22 -16.78 3.69
C HIS A 51 8.30 -16.70 2.46
N SER A 52 7.81 -17.85 1.97
CA SER A 52 6.83 -17.88 0.87
C SER A 52 5.51 -17.21 1.27
N ALA A 53 5.04 -17.42 2.49
CA ALA A 53 3.82 -16.76 2.98
C ALA A 53 4.01 -15.25 3.14
N ALA A 54 5.15 -14.81 3.69
CA ALA A 54 5.48 -13.40 3.85
C ALA A 54 5.57 -12.69 2.50
N THR A 55 6.26 -13.29 1.53
CA THR A 55 6.37 -12.71 0.17
C THR A 55 5.02 -12.64 -0.55
N ALA A 56 4.17 -13.66 -0.40
CA ALA A 56 2.80 -13.62 -0.94
C ALA A 56 1.95 -12.52 -0.27
N ALA A 57 2.05 -12.37 1.05
CA ALA A 57 1.36 -11.32 1.79
C ALA A 57 1.83 -9.93 1.37
N THR A 58 3.14 -9.70 1.24
CA THR A 58 3.69 -8.42 0.76
C THR A 58 3.18 -8.08 -0.64
N LYS A 59 3.15 -9.06 -1.57
CA LYS A 59 2.60 -8.85 -2.91
C LYS A 59 1.11 -8.51 -2.88
N ALA A 60 0.34 -9.18 -2.02
CA ALA A 60 -1.10 -8.91 -1.85
C ALA A 60 -1.34 -7.49 -1.31
N VAL A 61 -0.57 -7.06 -0.30
CA VAL A 61 -0.63 -5.70 0.26
C VAL A 61 -0.28 -4.66 -0.81
N GLN A 62 0.82 -4.85 -1.54
CA GLN A 62 1.22 -3.92 -2.61
C GLN A 62 0.15 -3.83 -3.72
N SER A 63 -0.48 -4.94 -4.08
CA SER A 63 -1.61 -4.96 -5.03
C SER A 63 -2.81 -4.18 -4.49
N ALA A 64 -3.17 -4.38 -3.22
CA ALA A 64 -4.26 -3.68 -2.56
C ALA A 64 -3.99 -2.16 -2.47
N GLU A 65 -2.78 -1.76 -2.08
CA GLU A 65 -2.36 -0.35 -2.04
C GLU A 65 -2.46 0.31 -3.42
N ARG A 66 -2.01 -0.36 -4.49
CA ARG A 66 -2.13 0.14 -5.86
C ARG A 66 -3.58 0.33 -6.30
N ARG A 67 -4.47 -0.62 -5.95
CA ARG A 67 -5.91 -0.52 -6.22
C ARG A 67 -6.56 0.61 -5.45
N LEU A 68 -6.27 0.73 -4.14
CA LEU A 68 -6.78 1.81 -3.29
C LEU A 68 -6.33 3.18 -3.80
N ALA A 69 -5.04 3.34 -4.13
CA ALA A 69 -4.52 4.59 -4.66
C ALA A 69 -5.14 4.95 -6.01
N SER A 70 -5.44 3.97 -6.86
CA SER A 70 -6.12 4.19 -8.15
C SER A 70 -7.59 4.57 -7.96
N ASN A 71 -8.30 3.92 -7.03
CA ASN A 71 -9.66 4.28 -6.68
C ASN A 71 -9.74 5.71 -6.10
N HIS A 72 -8.81 6.04 -5.20
CA HIS A 72 -8.73 7.40 -4.64
C HIS A 72 -8.50 8.45 -5.72
N LEU A 73 -7.62 8.15 -6.69
CA LEU A 73 -7.40 9.03 -7.84
C LEU A 73 -8.70 9.26 -8.64
N LEU A 74 -9.45 8.19 -8.95
CA LEU A 74 -10.71 8.31 -9.68
C LEU A 74 -11.74 9.17 -8.95
N VAL A 75 -11.78 9.08 -7.62
CA VAL A 75 -12.62 9.92 -6.78
C VAL A 75 -12.20 11.39 -6.88
N LEU A 76 -10.91 11.69 -6.75
CA LEU A 76 -10.40 13.06 -6.85
C LEU A 76 -10.66 13.70 -8.22
N VAL A 77 -10.50 12.95 -9.31
CA VAL A 77 -10.81 13.43 -10.66
C VAL A 77 -12.29 13.80 -10.79
N THR A 78 -13.18 12.94 -10.29
CA THR A 78 -14.62 13.21 -10.29
C THR A 78 -14.97 14.44 -9.44
N GLN A 79 -14.30 14.61 -8.30
CA GLN A 79 -14.46 15.78 -7.44
C GLN A 79 -14.02 17.07 -8.15
N LEU A 80 -12.89 17.07 -8.86
CA LEU A 80 -12.45 18.24 -9.64
C LEU A 80 -13.50 18.67 -10.66
N GLN A 81 -14.01 17.73 -11.45
CA GLN A 81 -15.06 18.01 -12.45
C GLN A 81 -16.34 18.58 -11.83
N ASN A 82 -16.77 18.03 -10.69
CA ASN A 82 -17.93 18.56 -9.95
C ASN A 82 -17.69 19.98 -9.42
N ILE A 83 -16.48 20.25 -8.91
CA ILE A 83 -16.11 21.58 -8.41
C ILE A 83 -16.06 22.59 -9.56
N GLU A 84 -15.50 22.22 -10.71
CA GLU A 84 -15.49 23.04 -11.93
C GLU A 84 -16.92 23.41 -12.35
N SER A 85 -17.80 22.41 -12.50
CA SER A 85 -19.20 22.65 -12.86
C SER A 85 -19.94 23.54 -11.85
N THR A 86 -19.68 23.33 -10.54
CA THR A 86 -20.25 24.16 -9.47
C THR A 86 -19.74 25.60 -9.54
N LEU A 87 -18.45 25.80 -9.85
CA LEU A 87 -17.86 27.11 -10.03
C LEU A 87 -18.51 27.84 -11.21
N GLU A 88 -18.69 27.16 -12.35
CA GLU A 88 -19.34 27.76 -13.52
C GLU A 88 -20.78 28.17 -13.23
N ALA A 89 -21.55 27.30 -12.57
CA ALA A 89 -22.91 27.63 -12.13
C ALA A 89 -22.93 28.83 -11.18
N GLY A 90 -21.99 28.89 -10.23
CA GLY A 90 -21.85 30.01 -9.29
C GLY A 90 -21.52 31.34 -9.98
N VAL A 91 -20.66 31.32 -11.02
CA VAL A 91 -20.36 32.51 -11.82
C VAL A 91 -21.60 33.00 -12.57
N LEU A 92 -22.41 32.07 -13.13
CA LEU A 92 -23.61 32.42 -13.90
C LEU A 92 -24.72 33.06 -13.04
N VAL A 93 -24.88 32.64 -11.79
CA VAL A 93 -25.89 33.18 -10.87
C VAL A 93 -25.36 34.29 -9.95
N GLU A 94 -24.14 34.77 -10.23
CA GLU A 94 -23.43 35.79 -9.43
C GLU A 94 -23.26 35.44 -7.93
N ASP A 95 -23.21 34.14 -7.57
CA ASP A 95 -22.96 33.70 -6.20
C ASP A 95 -21.47 33.80 -5.84
N ARG A 96 -21.07 34.98 -5.36
CA ARG A 96 -19.69 35.26 -4.92
C ARG A 96 -19.20 34.27 -3.88
N ASN A 97 -20.03 33.91 -2.91
CA ASN A 97 -19.61 33.01 -1.82
C ASN A 97 -19.41 31.59 -2.33
N GLY A 98 -20.30 31.11 -3.20
CA GLY A 98 -20.17 29.83 -3.89
C GLY A 98 -18.91 29.74 -4.75
N VAL A 99 -18.58 30.80 -5.50
CA VAL A 99 -17.37 30.84 -6.33
C VAL A 99 -16.10 30.81 -5.46
N VAL A 100 -16.01 31.63 -4.39
CA VAL A 100 -14.85 31.63 -3.49
C VAL A 100 -14.63 30.28 -2.83
N ARG A 101 -15.73 29.62 -2.41
CA ARG A 101 -15.68 28.27 -1.85
C ARG A 101 -15.16 27.28 -2.88
N SER A 102 -15.73 27.28 -4.08
CA SER A 102 -15.36 26.36 -5.17
C SER A 102 -13.89 26.52 -5.59
N LEU A 103 -13.37 27.75 -5.69
CA LEU A 103 -11.93 28.00 -5.93
C LEU A 103 -11.05 27.41 -4.82
N SER A 104 -11.49 27.50 -3.57
CA SER A 104 -10.75 26.98 -2.42
C SER A 104 -10.74 25.45 -2.40
N ASP A 105 -11.89 24.83 -2.69
CA ASP A 105 -12.05 23.39 -2.80
C ASP A 105 -11.25 22.84 -3.98
N TRP A 106 -11.30 23.50 -5.14
CA TRP A 106 -10.49 23.15 -6.30
C TRP A 106 -9.02 23.08 -5.93
N ARG A 107 -8.49 24.14 -5.31
CA ARG A 107 -7.08 24.22 -4.94
C ARG A 107 -6.66 23.06 -4.02
N ARG A 108 -7.48 22.75 -3.01
CA ARG A 108 -7.21 21.64 -2.09
C ARG A 108 -7.16 20.30 -2.83
N THR A 109 -8.20 20.00 -3.62
CA THR A 109 -8.31 18.75 -4.37
C THR A 109 -7.20 18.61 -5.43
N ALA A 110 -6.87 19.69 -6.13
CA ALA A 110 -5.82 19.70 -7.15
C ALA A 110 -4.41 19.51 -6.56
N VAL A 111 -4.12 20.13 -5.40
CA VAL A 111 -2.85 19.91 -4.67
C VAL A 111 -2.74 18.46 -4.19
N GLU A 112 -3.82 17.91 -3.65
CA GLU A 112 -3.86 16.50 -3.21
C GLU A 112 -3.62 15.56 -4.40
N LEU A 113 -4.34 15.76 -5.51
CA LEU A 113 -4.17 14.98 -6.72
C LEU A 113 -2.74 15.07 -7.25
N ARG A 114 -2.19 16.29 -7.33
CA ARG A 114 -0.80 16.50 -7.77
C ARG A 114 0.20 15.77 -6.86
N GLY A 115 0.01 15.82 -5.54
CA GLY A 115 0.85 15.11 -4.57
C GLY A 115 0.86 13.60 -4.80
N LEU A 116 -0.30 13.00 -5.02
CA LEU A 116 -0.42 11.57 -5.34
C LEU A 116 0.24 11.22 -6.67
N LEU A 117 0.06 12.06 -7.69
CA LEU A 117 0.62 11.88 -9.02
C LEU A 117 2.15 11.99 -9.03
N SER A 118 2.73 12.86 -8.20
CA SER A 118 4.18 13.10 -8.13
C SER A 118 4.97 11.85 -7.72
N SER A 119 4.32 10.89 -7.07
CA SER A 119 4.92 9.62 -6.66
C SER A 119 4.91 8.53 -7.74
N ARG A 120 4.28 8.78 -8.90
CA ARG A 120 4.04 7.78 -9.95
C ARG A 120 4.87 8.10 -11.21
N PRO A 121 5.75 7.19 -11.66
CA PRO A 121 6.66 7.46 -12.79
C PRO A 121 5.98 7.53 -14.16
N THR A 122 4.73 7.08 -14.28
CA THR A 122 4.00 6.99 -15.56
C THR A 122 3.06 8.17 -15.80
N VAL A 123 3.09 9.19 -14.94
CA VAL A 123 2.20 10.36 -15.07
C VAL A 123 2.80 11.35 -16.07
N PRO A 124 2.02 11.85 -17.04
CA PRO A 124 2.49 12.90 -17.95
C PRO A 124 2.84 14.19 -17.19
N ASP A 125 4.03 14.75 -17.44
CA ASP A 125 4.47 16.01 -16.83
C ASP A 125 3.48 17.16 -17.14
N GLU A 126 2.88 17.15 -18.33
CA GLU A 126 1.88 18.14 -18.74
C GLU A 126 0.69 18.21 -17.76
N LEU A 127 0.23 17.07 -17.24
CA LEU A 127 -0.86 17.04 -16.26
C LEU A 127 -0.43 17.67 -14.93
N VAL A 128 0.77 17.36 -14.46
CA VAL A 128 1.31 17.92 -13.21
C VAL A 128 1.48 19.44 -13.32
N GLU A 129 1.95 19.92 -14.46
CA GLU A 129 2.07 21.35 -14.76
C GLU A 129 0.71 22.03 -14.92
N ALA A 130 -0.26 21.39 -15.58
CA ALA A 130 -1.62 21.92 -15.73
C ALA A 130 -2.32 22.06 -14.36
N LEU A 131 -2.18 21.06 -13.49
CA LEU A 131 -2.68 21.12 -12.11
C LEU A 131 -2.02 22.27 -11.35
N GLY A 132 -0.70 22.44 -11.45
CA GLY A 132 0.03 23.55 -10.84
C GLY A 132 -0.49 24.92 -11.30
N ARG A 133 -0.60 25.12 -12.62
CA ARG A 133 -1.15 26.36 -13.18
C ARG A 133 -2.59 26.63 -12.76
N SER A 134 -3.44 25.60 -12.71
CA SER A 134 -4.84 25.75 -12.25
C SER A 134 -4.93 26.18 -10.78
N VAL A 135 -4.02 25.67 -9.94
CA VAL A 135 -3.92 26.04 -8.52
C VAL A 135 -3.54 27.51 -8.39
N ASP A 136 -2.52 27.96 -9.11
CA ASP A 136 -2.07 29.34 -9.07
C ASP A 136 -3.14 30.31 -9.61
N ALA A 137 -3.77 29.98 -10.75
CA ALA A 137 -4.84 30.77 -11.33
C ALA A 137 -6.07 30.85 -10.40
N SER A 138 -6.43 29.75 -9.72
CA SER A 138 -7.54 29.76 -8.75
C SER A 138 -7.26 30.66 -7.54
N LEU A 139 -6.00 30.73 -7.08
CA LEU A 139 -5.58 31.62 -6.02
C LEU A 139 -5.65 33.09 -6.46
N GLN A 140 -5.13 33.40 -7.65
CA GLN A 140 -5.19 34.76 -8.20
C GLN A 140 -6.64 35.22 -8.36
N ALA A 141 -7.51 34.39 -8.93
CA ALA A 141 -8.94 34.69 -9.05
C ALA A 141 -9.58 35.02 -7.69
N LYS A 142 -9.29 34.21 -6.66
CA LYS A 142 -9.80 34.45 -5.31
C LYS A 142 -9.29 35.77 -4.71
N LEU A 143 -8.03 36.13 -4.96
CA LEU A 143 -7.45 37.41 -4.52
C LEU A 143 -8.11 38.59 -5.24
N SER A 144 -8.27 38.51 -6.57
CA SER A 144 -8.94 39.53 -7.38
C SER A 144 -10.39 39.79 -6.96
N MET A 145 -11.09 38.76 -6.44
CA MET A 145 -12.44 38.92 -5.91
C MET A 145 -12.52 39.67 -4.56
N THR A 146 -11.39 39.89 -3.89
CA THR A 146 -11.33 40.65 -2.62
C THR A 146 -11.38 42.16 -2.88
N ASP A 147 -10.87 42.61 -4.04
CA ASP A 147 -11.06 43.98 -4.52
C ASP A 147 -12.42 44.04 -5.22
N SER A 148 -13.43 44.63 -4.57
CA SER A 148 -14.86 44.59 -4.96
C SER A 148 -15.20 45.19 -6.34
N LYS A 149 -14.21 45.50 -7.17
CA LYS A 149 -14.34 46.20 -8.46
C LYS A 149 -14.57 45.25 -9.65
N HIS A 150 -14.25 43.97 -9.51
CA HIS A 150 -14.36 43.01 -10.61
C HIS A 150 -15.66 42.20 -10.54
N SER A 151 -16.27 41.98 -11.71
CA SER A 151 -17.32 40.97 -11.87
C SER A 151 -16.75 39.57 -11.61
N LEU A 152 -17.61 38.61 -11.25
CA LEU A 152 -17.14 37.23 -11.03
C LEU A 152 -16.58 36.60 -12.31
N ALA A 153 -17.17 36.93 -13.46
CA ALA A 153 -16.72 36.46 -14.76
C ALA A 153 -15.29 36.97 -15.05
N ASP A 154 -15.05 38.27 -14.86
CA ASP A 154 -13.73 38.87 -15.10
C ASP A 154 -12.68 38.33 -14.11
N ALA A 155 -13.06 38.19 -12.83
CA ALA A 155 -12.14 37.69 -11.81
C ALA A 155 -11.75 36.22 -12.02
N THR A 156 -12.56 35.43 -12.73
CA THR A 156 -12.32 34.00 -12.97
C THR A 156 -11.88 33.66 -14.40
N ILE A 157 -11.65 34.67 -15.25
CA ILE A 157 -11.40 34.51 -16.69
C ILE A 157 -10.18 33.60 -16.99
N GLU A 158 -9.12 33.70 -16.20
CA GLU A 158 -7.91 32.87 -16.35
C GLU A 158 -8.03 31.52 -15.62
N ALA A 159 -8.74 31.49 -14.49
CA ALA A 159 -8.87 30.29 -13.68
C ALA A 159 -9.69 29.21 -14.39
N ARG A 160 -10.83 29.57 -14.99
CA ARG A 160 -11.74 28.62 -15.65
C ARG A 160 -11.06 27.77 -16.74
N PRO A 161 -10.39 28.34 -17.76
CA PRO A 161 -9.75 27.53 -18.79
C PRO A 161 -8.57 26.69 -18.25
N ALA A 162 -7.84 27.20 -17.25
CA ALA A 162 -6.77 26.44 -16.60
C ALA A 162 -7.31 25.24 -15.80
N MET A 163 -8.42 25.42 -15.08
CA MET A 163 -9.12 24.36 -14.37
C MET A 163 -9.66 23.31 -15.35
N SER A 164 -10.32 23.75 -16.42
CA SER A 164 -10.89 22.88 -17.45
C SER A 164 -9.83 22.01 -18.12
N LYS A 165 -8.71 22.62 -18.55
CA LYS A 165 -7.58 21.86 -19.10
C LYS A 165 -7.03 20.81 -18.12
N ALA A 166 -6.92 21.15 -16.83
CA ALA A 166 -6.45 20.21 -15.82
C ALA A 166 -7.45 19.07 -15.56
N ALA A 167 -8.76 19.36 -15.56
CA ALA A 167 -9.82 18.37 -15.42
C ALA A 167 -9.85 17.39 -16.61
N ASP A 168 -9.70 17.89 -17.84
CA ASP A 168 -9.66 17.08 -19.06
C ASP A 168 -8.49 16.09 -19.04
N LEU A 169 -7.27 16.58 -18.78
CA LEU A 169 -6.07 15.74 -18.70
C LEU A 169 -6.18 14.71 -17.56
N ALA A 170 -6.78 15.10 -16.43
CA ALA A 170 -7.01 14.19 -15.32
C ALA A 170 -8.07 13.12 -15.67
N GLY A 171 -9.11 13.50 -16.42
CA GLY A 171 -10.12 12.60 -16.98
C GLY A 171 -9.51 11.59 -17.96
N GLU A 172 -8.60 12.03 -18.83
CA GLU A 172 -7.87 11.15 -19.76
C GLU A 172 -7.03 10.12 -18.98
N LEU A 173 -6.28 10.55 -17.97
CA LEU A 173 -5.52 9.65 -17.11
C LEU A 173 -6.43 8.64 -16.39
N ALA A 174 -7.57 9.10 -15.86
CA ALA A 174 -8.57 8.23 -15.24
C ALA A 174 -9.10 7.17 -16.22
N GLY A 175 -9.32 7.55 -17.49
CA GLY A 175 -9.69 6.62 -18.56
C GLY A 175 -8.62 5.55 -18.79
N LYS A 176 -7.35 5.95 -18.90
CA LYS A 176 -6.21 5.02 -19.05
C LYS A 176 -6.09 4.05 -17.87
N ILE A 177 -6.29 4.52 -16.65
CA ILE A 177 -6.25 3.67 -15.43
C ILE A 177 -7.38 2.65 -15.44
N LYS A 178 -8.60 3.04 -15.84
CA LYS A 178 -9.73 2.12 -15.95
C LYS A 178 -9.48 1.04 -17.01
N ALA A 179 -8.95 1.41 -18.18
CA ALA A 179 -8.62 0.47 -19.24
C ALA A 179 -7.60 -0.58 -18.77
N ASN A 180 -6.49 -0.15 -18.16
CA ASN A 180 -5.43 -1.05 -17.68
C ASN A 180 -5.87 -1.92 -16.49
N SER A 181 -6.84 -1.45 -15.69
CA SER A 181 -7.35 -2.22 -14.54
C SER A 181 -8.29 -3.36 -14.98
N GLY A 182 -8.91 -3.24 -16.15
CA GLY A 182 -9.76 -4.29 -16.72
C GLY A 182 -8.97 -5.48 -17.26
N GLU A 183 -7.82 -5.24 -17.89
CA GLU A 183 -6.96 -6.31 -18.42
C GLU A 183 -6.42 -7.22 -17.30
N ALA A 184 -6.11 -6.66 -16.12
CA ALA A 184 -5.55 -7.40 -15.00
C ALA A 184 -6.54 -8.34 -14.27
N LEU A 185 -7.82 -8.39 -14.68
CA LEU A 185 -8.86 -9.25 -14.10
C LEU A 185 -9.33 -10.35 -15.07
N GLY A 186 -8.81 -10.38 -16.30
CA GLY A 186 -9.21 -11.33 -17.35
C GLY A 186 -8.45 -12.66 -17.36
N ASP A 187 -7.40 -12.80 -16.55
CA ASP A 187 -6.55 -14.01 -16.40
C ASP A 187 -6.75 -14.68 -15.04
#